data_AF-A0A5S4G0D0-F1
#
_entry.id   AF-A0A5S4G0D0-F1
#
_cell.length_a   1.000
_cell.length_b   1.000
_cell.length_c   1.000
_cell.angle_alpha   90.00
_cell.angle_beta   90.00
_cell.angle_gamma   90.00
#
_symmetry.space_group_name_H-M   'P 1'
#
loop_
_entity.id
_entity.type
_entity.pdbx_description
1 polymer ?
#
loop_
_entity_poly.entity_id
_entity_poly.type
_entity_poly.pdbx_seq_one_letter_code
_entity_poly.pdbx_strand_id
1 'polypeptide(L)'
;MQPVSAAQVGLTVVLAIVSAVGFLLLRCQGKGRPFGPGGRRLAIVITILTGCVSAGVALASAALLNQHLATVLGAIAPSGLWLSQMRAKEDERRSLAREAATFWLVSLLARLDQAMAEDQRVWCEKRVDDSWNVYELSLAAHRYHERIAERLTPEERRRERVHARLDAIERRLDVAALVEDGGTRSKVVTALNGSRHTRMARYERYLNDLTRLHGVLRHDAESDLLRLLASAYRSGYRSLPMYSPSAPVRENGVGRARQAR
;
A
#
# COMPACT_ATOMS: atom_id res chain seq x y z
N MET A 1 -10.73 48.79 -20.59
CA MET A 1 -10.44 47.35 -20.39
C MET A 1 -8.94 47.17 -20.56
N GLN A 2 -8.19 46.90 -19.49
CA GLN A 2 -6.77 46.56 -19.63
C GLN A 2 -6.66 45.07 -19.99
N PRO A 3 -5.84 44.70 -20.98
CA PRO A 3 -5.66 43.30 -21.35
C PRO A 3 -5.09 42.55 -20.15
N VAL A 4 -5.66 41.39 -19.84
CA VAL A 4 -5.08 40.49 -18.85
C VAL A 4 -3.68 40.12 -19.33
N SER A 5 -2.65 40.48 -18.54
CA SER A 5 -1.28 40.21 -18.95
C SER A 5 -1.08 38.69 -18.96
N ALA A 6 -0.37 38.18 -19.97
CA ALA A 6 -0.01 36.77 -20.04
C ALA A 6 0.68 36.27 -18.75
N ALA A 7 1.35 37.16 -18.02
CA ALA A 7 1.94 36.89 -16.73
C ALA A 7 0.91 36.53 -15.63
N GLN A 8 -0.26 37.16 -15.61
CA GLN A 8 -1.29 36.89 -14.60
C GLN A 8 -1.96 35.52 -14.83
N VAL A 9 -2.19 35.15 -16.09
CA VAL A 9 -2.70 33.81 -16.46
C VAL A 9 -1.65 32.73 -16.18
N GLY A 10 -0.37 33.02 -16.49
CA GLY A 10 0.73 32.10 -16.16
C GLY A 10 0.83 31.82 -14.66
N LEU A 11 0.71 32.86 -13.83
CA LEU A 11 0.82 32.74 -12.37
C LEU A 11 -0.34 31.92 -11.76
N THR A 12 -1.58 32.07 -12.24
CA THR A 12 -2.71 31.27 -11.75
C THR A 12 -2.57 29.79 -12.10
N VAL A 13 -2.09 29.48 -13.30
CA VAL A 13 -1.82 28.10 -13.73
C VAL A 13 -0.72 27.46 -12.89
N VAL A 14 0.38 28.17 -12.66
CA VAL A 14 1.48 27.67 -11.80
C VAL A 14 0.96 27.42 -10.38
N LEU A 15 0.22 28.36 -9.80
CA LEU A 15 -0.35 28.21 -8.46
C LEU A 15 -1.30 27.01 -8.36
N ALA A 16 -2.14 26.80 -9.39
CA ALA A 16 -3.07 25.68 -9.46
C ALA A 16 -2.35 24.32 -9.63
N ILE A 17 -1.26 24.28 -10.39
CA ILE A 17 -0.42 23.08 -10.51
C ILE A 17 0.25 22.77 -9.18
N VAL A 18 0.87 23.77 -8.53
CA VAL A 18 1.54 23.60 -7.24
C VAL A 18 0.54 23.17 -6.16
N SER A 19 -0.66 23.76 -6.12
CA SER A 19 -1.70 23.37 -5.18
C SER A 19 -2.20 21.96 -5.45
N ALA A 20 -2.48 21.59 -6.71
CA ALA A 20 -2.90 20.24 -7.08
C ALA A 20 -1.84 19.18 -6.70
N VAL A 21 -0.55 19.46 -6.95
CA VAL A 21 0.55 18.59 -6.53
C VAL A 21 0.60 18.49 -5.01
N GLY A 22 0.50 19.62 -4.29
CA GLY A 22 0.45 19.63 -2.82
C GLY A 22 -0.70 18.80 -2.25
N PHE A 23 -1.90 18.92 -2.84
CA PHE A 23 -3.07 18.14 -2.45
C PHE A 23 -2.91 16.65 -2.73
N LEU A 24 -2.35 16.28 -3.88
CA LEU A 24 -2.05 14.88 -4.18
C LEU A 24 -1.03 14.31 -3.18
N LEU A 25 0.00 15.08 -2.84
CA LEU A 25 0.99 14.66 -1.84
C LEU A 25 0.35 14.47 -0.46
N LEU A 26 -0.45 15.42 0.02
CA LEU A 26 -1.16 15.32 1.30
C LEU A 26 -2.14 14.13 1.31
N ARG A 27 -2.89 13.92 0.23
CA ARG A 27 -3.83 12.79 0.12
C ARG A 27 -3.11 11.44 0.07
N CYS A 28 -1.90 11.41 -0.46
CA CYS A 28 -1.05 10.22 -0.52
C CYS A 28 -0.17 10.03 0.73
N GLN A 29 -0.11 11.00 1.66
CA GLN A 29 0.58 10.81 2.94
C GLN A 29 -0.05 9.64 3.69
N GLY A 30 0.77 8.63 4.01
CA GLY A 30 0.34 7.39 4.66
C GLY A 30 -0.13 6.27 3.73
N LYS A 31 -0.29 6.52 2.42
CA LYS A 31 -0.55 5.48 1.41
C LYS A 31 0.71 5.02 0.67
N GLY A 32 1.88 5.57 1.01
CA GLY A 32 3.13 5.40 0.27
C GLY A 32 3.42 6.57 -0.67
N ARG A 33 4.68 6.73 -1.10
CA ARG A 33 5.03 7.75 -2.12
C ARG A 33 4.16 7.55 -3.37
N PRO A 34 3.48 8.59 -3.90
CA PRO A 34 2.49 8.46 -4.98
C PRO A 34 3.00 7.94 -6.33
N PHE A 35 4.31 7.69 -6.48
CA PHE A 35 4.95 7.50 -7.79
C PHE A 35 5.45 6.07 -7.99
N GLY A 36 4.57 5.07 -7.92
CA GLY A 36 4.82 3.82 -8.63
C GLY A 36 4.73 4.04 -10.15
N PRO A 37 5.22 3.13 -11.01
CA PRO A 37 5.19 3.30 -12.46
C PRO A 37 3.77 3.54 -13.01
N GLY A 38 2.77 2.85 -12.45
CA GLY A 38 1.36 3.00 -12.80
C GLY A 38 0.76 4.30 -12.22
N GLY A 39 0.92 4.52 -10.92
CA GLY A 39 0.40 5.72 -10.24
C GLY A 39 0.96 7.04 -10.77
N ARG A 40 2.23 7.06 -11.22
CA ARG A 40 2.89 8.27 -11.73
C ARG A 40 2.22 8.83 -12.99
N ARG A 41 1.81 7.98 -13.92
CA ARG A 41 1.13 8.41 -15.15
C ARG A 41 -0.21 9.08 -14.82
N LEU A 42 -0.99 8.47 -13.92
CA LEU A 42 -2.28 9.02 -13.50
C LEU A 42 -2.13 10.32 -12.71
N ALA A 43 -1.15 10.42 -11.82
CA ALA A 43 -0.86 11.66 -11.10
C ALA A 43 -0.53 12.80 -12.06
N ILE A 44 0.32 12.56 -13.08
CA ILE A 44 0.65 13.54 -14.11
C ILE A 44 -0.61 13.97 -14.87
N VAL A 45 -1.44 13.01 -15.31
CA VAL A 45 -2.70 13.30 -16.01
C VAL A 45 -3.61 14.19 -15.15
N ILE A 46 -3.81 13.86 -13.87
CA ILE A 46 -4.64 14.65 -12.94
C ILE A 46 -4.08 16.06 -12.79
N THR A 47 -2.77 16.22 -12.64
CA THR A 47 -2.12 17.53 -12.51
C THR A 47 -2.31 18.37 -13.78
N ILE A 48 -2.10 17.80 -14.97
CA ILE A 48 -2.29 18.48 -16.25
C ILE A 48 -3.77 18.89 -16.41
N LEU A 49 -4.70 17.98 -16.18
CA LEU A 49 -6.13 18.25 -16.31
C LEU A 49 -6.60 19.36 -15.35
N THR A 50 -6.12 19.33 -14.11
CA THR A 50 -6.41 20.37 -13.11
C THR A 50 -5.84 21.72 -13.55
N GLY A 51 -4.62 21.74 -14.09
CA GLY A 51 -4.02 22.95 -14.67
C GLY A 51 -4.81 23.50 -15.85
N CYS A 52 -5.21 22.66 -16.80
CA CYS A 52 -6.03 23.05 -17.95
C CYS A 52 -7.39 23.62 -17.54
N VAL A 53 -8.07 22.98 -16.59
CA VAL A 53 -9.37 23.47 -16.07
C VAL A 53 -9.19 24.82 -15.38
N SER A 54 -8.14 24.99 -14.57
CA SER A 54 -7.86 26.28 -13.93
C SER A 54 -7.54 27.39 -14.95
N ALA A 55 -6.76 27.08 -15.99
CA ALA A 55 -6.47 28.00 -17.08
C ALA A 55 -7.76 28.43 -17.82
N GLY A 56 -8.63 27.48 -18.16
CA GLY A 56 -9.91 27.74 -18.82
C GLY A 56 -10.83 28.63 -17.99
N VAL A 57 -10.94 28.38 -16.67
CA VAL A 57 -11.73 29.21 -15.75
C VAL A 57 -11.13 30.61 -15.64
N ALA A 58 -9.80 30.75 -15.58
CA ALA A 58 -9.14 32.04 -15.52
C ALA A 58 -9.40 32.88 -16.79
N LEU A 59 -9.35 32.24 -17.97
CA LEU A 59 -9.64 32.91 -19.25
C LEU A 59 -11.12 33.30 -19.37
N ALA A 60 -12.04 32.42 -18.97
CA ALA A 60 -13.48 32.72 -18.99
C ALA A 60 -13.87 33.82 -17.99
N SER A 61 -13.30 33.80 -16.79
CA SER A 61 -13.56 34.83 -15.76
C SER A 61 -12.94 36.17 -16.11
N ALA A 62 -11.77 36.20 -16.76
CA ALA A 62 -11.17 37.42 -17.32
C ALA A 62 -12.06 38.09 -18.37
N ALA A 63 -12.87 37.32 -19.11
CA ALA A 63 -13.80 37.86 -20.09
C ALA A 63 -15.11 38.41 -19.48
N LEU A 64 -15.45 38.01 -18.24
CA LEU A 64 -16.77 38.25 -17.62
C LEU A 64 -16.74 39.12 -16.34
N LEU A 65 -15.61 39.22 -15.62
CA LEU A 65 -15.53 39.85 -14.28
C LEU A 65 -14.32 40.77 -14.11
N ASN A 66 -14.41 41.71 -13.16
CA ASN A 66 -13.31 42.58 -12.73
C ASN A 66 -12.05 41.77 -12.34
N GLN A 67 -10.89 42.22 -12.80
CA GLN A 67 -9.58 41.54 -12.75
C GLN A 67 -9.23 40.91 -11.38
N HIS A 68 -9.50 41.58 -10.27
CA HIS A 68 -9.18 41.07 -8.93
C HIS A 68 -10.02 39.86 -8.53
N LEU A 69 -11.31 39.84 -8.86
CA LEU A 69 -12.21 38.73 -8.53
C LEU A 69 -11.91 37.48 -9.37
N ALA A 70 -11.51 37.64 -10.63
CA ALA A 70 -11.15 36.53 -11.51
C ALA A 70 -9.94 35.75 -10.98
N THR A 71 -8.89 36.45 -10.51
CA THR A 71 -7.70 35.82 -9.92
C THR A 71 -8.02 35.07 -8.63
N VAL A 72 -8.88 35.65 -7.77
CA VAL A 72 -9.28 35.05 -6.49
C VAL A 72 -10.18 33.83 -6.70
N LEU A 73 -11.18 33.92 -7.59
CA LEU A 73 -12.04 32.78 -7.95
C LEU A 73 -11.25 31.67 -8.67
N GLY A 74 -10.33 32.01 -9.58
CA GLY A 74 -9.51 31.03 -10.29
C GLY A 74 -8.56 30.23 -9.39
N ALA A 75 -8.06 30.84 -8.31
CA ALA A 75 -7.17 30.19 -7.35
C ALA A 75 -7.93 29.43 -6.24
N ILE A 76 -9.04 30.00 -5.76
CA ILE A 76 -9.80 29.45 -4.63
C ILE A 76 -10.82 28.42 -5.10
N ALA A 77 -11.45 28.56 -6.27
CA ALA A 77 -12.49 27.64 -6.72
C ALA A 77 -11.99 26.18 -6.88
N PRO A 78 -10.83 25.90 -7.49
CA PRO A 78 -10.32 24.53 -7.58
C PRO A 78 -9.95 23.99 -6.19
N SER A 79 -9.27 24.79 -5.38
CA SER A 79 -8.85 24.42 -4.02
C SER A 79 -10.03 24.15 -3.09
N GLY A 80 -11.10 24.96 -3.19
CA GLY A 80 -12.35 24.80 -2.46
C GLY A 80 -13.18 23.62 -2.97
N LEU A 81 -13.12 23.31 -4.27
CA LEU A 81 -13.70 22.09 -4.83
C LEU A 81 -13.04 20.84 -4.23
N TRP A 82 -11.71 20.82 -4.17
CA TRP A 82 -10.95 19.73 -3.55
C TRP A 82 -11.19 19.61 -2.03
N LEU A 83 -11.24 20.74 -1.29
CA LEU A 83 -11.51 20.74 0.15
C LEU A 83 -12.94 20.27 0.46
N SER A 84 -13.90 20.67 -0.37
CA SER A 84 -15.31 20.26 -0.23
C SER A 84 -15.51 18.76 -0.43
N GLN A 85 -14.76 18.13 -1.35
CA GLN A 85 -14.81 16.66 -1.51
C GLN A 85 -14.24 15.89 -0.32
N MET A 86 -13.28 16.45 0.42
CA MET A 86 -12.78 15.80 1.65
C MET A 86 -13.80 15.86 2.79
N ARG A 87 -14.60 16.93 2.88
CA ARG A 87 -15.68 17.07 3.87
C ARG A 87 -17.00 16.43 3.46
N ALA A 88 -17.28 16.28 2.16
CA ALA A 88 -18.51 15.71 1.64
C ALA A 88 -18.71 14.22 1.97
N LYS A 89 -17.73 13.55 2.58
CA LYS A 89 -17.93 12.21 3.16
C LYS A 89 -18.86 12.21 4.38
N GLU A 90 -19.18 13.38 4.95
CA GLU A 90 -20.08 13.55 6.10
C GLU A 90 -21.41 14.27 5.78
N ASP A 91 -21.51 15.04 4.68
CA ASP A 91 -22.71 15.83 4.35
C ASP A 91 -23.39 15.35 3.05
N GLU A 92 -24.16 14.29 3.19
CA GLU A 92 -24.94 13.63 2.14
C GLU A 92 -26.26 14.37 1.91
N ARG A 93 -26.27 15.57 1.27
CA ARG A 93 -27.53 16.14 0.72
C ARG A 93 -27.51 17.36 -0.22
N ARG A 94 -26.39 17.97 -0.65
CA ARG A 94 -26.48 19.19 -1.49
C ARG A 94 -25.55 19.23 -2.71
N SER A 95 -26.11 18.77 -3.84
CA SER A 95 -26.08 19.33 -5.21
C SER A 95 -25.60 18.38 -6.32
N LEU A 96 -26.56 17.72 -6.98
CA LEU A 96 -26.39 16.85 -8.16
C LEU A 96 -25.61 17.49 -9.32
N ALA A 97 -25.71 18.81 -9.50
CA ALA A 97 -24.97 19.53 -10.56
C ALA A 97 -23.46 19.67 -10.25
N ARG A 98 -23.10 19.79 -8.96
CA ARG A 98 -21.70 19.82 -8.51
C ARG A 98 -21.09 18.42 -8.48
N GLU A 99 -21.91 17.40 -8.22
CA GLU A 99 -21.55 15.98 -8.36
C GLU A 99 -21.21 15.61 -9.81
N ALA A 100 -21.98 16.07 -10.81
CA ALA A 100 -21.67 15.81 -12.21
C ALA A 100 -20.33 16.44 -12.67
N ALA A 101 -20.07 17.69 -12.28
CA ALA A 101 -18.82 18.39 -12.62
C ALA A 101 -17.59 17.80 -11.91
N THR A 102 -17.78 17.06 -10.82
CA THR A 102 -16.71 16.43 -10.05
C THR A 102 -16.58 14.93 -10.25
N PHE A 103 -17.54 14.30 -10.91
CA PHE A 103 -17.57 12.86 -11.14
C PHE A 103 -16.32 12.36 -11.85
N TRP A 104 -15.83 13.10 -12.85
CA TRP A 104 -14.60 12.75 -13.58
C TRP A 104 -13.38 12.77 -12.65
N LEU A 105 -13.30 13.74 -11.73
CA LEU A 105 -12.20 13.88 -10.78
C LEU A 105 -12.24 12.80 -9.70
N VAL A 106 -13.43 12.48 -9.18
CA VAL A 106 -13.63 11.35 -8.26
C VAL A 106 -13.24 10.03 -8.94
N SER A 107 -13.66 9.83 -10.19
CA SER A 107 -13.32 8.64 -10.97
C SER A 107 -11.80 8.52 -11.19
N LEU A 108 -11.12 9.61 -11.54
CA LEU A 108 -9.66 9.62 -11.68
C LEU A 108 -8.94 9.35 -10.37
N LEU A 109 -9.41 9.91 -9.26
CA LEU A 109 -8.87 9.64 -7.93
C LEU A 109 -9.06 8.18 -7.52
N ALA A 110 -10.22 7.59 -7.82
CA ALA A 110 -10.48 6.18 -7.58
C ALA A 110 -9.56 5.29 -8.42
N ARG A 111 -9.35 5.63 -9.70
CA ARG A 111 -8.39 4.94 -10.58
C ARG A 111 -6.95 5.07 -10.07
N LEU A 112 -6.57 6.25 -9.55
CA LEU A 112 -5.25 6.45 -8.94
C LEU A 112 -5.09 5.58 -7.69
N ASP A 113 -6.08 5.56 -6.80
CA ASP A 113 -6.07 4.71 -5.60
C ASP A 113 -5.98 3.22 -5.97
N GLN A 114 -6.72 2.78 -6.99
CA GLN A 114 -6.65 1.41 -7.51
C GLN A 114 -5.27 1.08 -8.09
N ALA A 115 -4.68 1.98 -8.90
CA ALA A 115 -3.35 1.80 -9.45
C ALA A 115 -2.27 1.75 -8.36
N MET A 116 -2.40 2.56 -7.30
CA MET A 116 -1.49 2.51 -6.15
C MET A 116 -1.62 1.21 -5.36
N ALA A 117 -2.84 0.71 -5.17
CA ALA A 117 -3.09 -0.56 -4.51
C ALA A 117 -2.51 -1.73 -5.31
N GLU A 118 -2.63 -1.70 -6.64
CA GLU A 118 -2.05 -2.68 -7.54
C GLU A 118 -0.51 -2.64 -7.53
N ASP A 119 0.08 -1.45 -7.63
CA ASP A 119 1.54 -1.26 -7.54
C ASP A 119 2.08 -1.81 -6.20
N GLN A 120 1.37 -1.58 -5.09
CA GLN A 120 1.70 -2.13 -3.78
C GLN A 120 1.61 -3.66 -3.79
N ARG A 121 0.50 -4.20 -4.31
CA ARG A 121 0.26 -5.65 -4.38
C ARG A 121 1.36 -6.35 -5.16
N VAL A 122 1.64 -5.91 -6.38
CA VAL A 122 2.70 -6.45 -7.24
C VAL A 122 4.07 -6.35 -6.57
N TRP A 123 4.34 -5.27 -5.83
CA TRP A 123 5.60 -5.12 -5.10
C TRP A 123 5.73 -6.11 -3.93
N CYS A 124 4.63 -6.40 -3.22
CA CYS A 124 4.59 -7.39 -2.15
C CYS A 124 4.68 -8.82 -2.68
N GLU A 125 3.89 -9.17 -3.71
CA GLU A 125 3.87 -10.50 -4.33
C GLU A 125 5.25 -10.87 -4.87
N LYS A 126 5.98 -9.94 -5.50
CA LYS A 126 7.36 -10.19 -5.96
C LYS A 126 8.34 -10.57 -4.84
N ARG A 127 8.00 -10.37 -3.57
CA ARG A 127 8.87 -10.60 -2.40
C ARG A 127 8.52 -11.83 -1.61
N VAL A 128 7.44 -12.51 -1.98
CA VAL A 128 7.00 -13.77 -1.37
C VAL A 128 6.99 -14.79 -2.49
N ASP A 129 7.68 -15.90 -2.29
CA ASP A 129 7.70 -16.99 -3.27
C ASP A 129 6.69 -18.07 -2.84
N ASP A 130 5.80 -18.44 -3.75
CA ASP A 130 4.82 -19.50 -3.53
C ASP A 130 5.50 -20.86 -3.27
N SER A 131 6.75 -21.03 -3.71
CA SER A 131 7.51 -22.27 -3.52
C SER A 131 8.10 -22.43 -2.12
N TRP A 132 8.09 -21.39 -1.27
CA TRP A 132 8.72 -21.46 0.05
C TRP A 132 8.04 -22.49 0.95
N ASN A 133 8.81 -23.28 1.70
CA ASN A 133 8.23 -24.11 2.76
C ASN A 133 7.89 -23.28 4.01
N VAL A 134 7.27 -23.91 5.02
CA VAL A 134 6.86 -23.24 6.27
C VAL A 134 8.06 -22.58 6.98
N TYR A 135 9.22 -23.24 6.97
CA TYR A 135 10.45 -22.73 7.58
C TYR A 135 11.01 -21.50 6.83
N GLU A 136 11.08 -21.58 5.51
CA GLU A 136 11.55 -20.48 4.65
C GLU A 136 10.64 -19.26 4.79
N LEU A 137 9.32 -19.45 4.88
CA LEU A 137 8.36 -18.37 5.11
C LEU A 137 8.55 -17.71 6.48
N SER A 138 8.82 -18.51 7.52
CA SER A 138 9.13 -17.99 8.87
C SER A 138 10.42 -17.18 8.89
N LEU A 139 11.47 -17.67 8.23
CA LEU A 139 12.76 -17.00 8.13
C LEU A 139 12.66 -15.70 7.30
N ALA A 140 11.88 -15.72 6.22
CA ALA A 140 11.57 -14.53 5.44
C ALA A 140 10.82 -13.48 6.28
N ALA A 141 9.82 -13.91 7.06
CA ALA A 141 9.07 -13.03 7.95
C ALA A 141 9.96 -12.33 8.98
N HIS A 142 10.87 -13.07 9.62
CA HIS A 142 11.88 -12.51 10.52
C HIS A 142 12.79 -11.50 9.82
N ARG A 143 13.40 -11.88 8.69
CA ARG A 143 14.30 -11.01 7.91
C ARG A 143 13.62 -9.71 7.48
N TYR A 144 12.36 -9.78 7.06
CA TYR A 144 11.61 -8.59 6.70
C TYR A 144 11.24 -7.77 7.93
N HIS A 145 10.81 -8.41 9.02
CA HIS A 145 10.52 -7.73 10.28
C HIS A 145 11.71 -6.97 10.82
N GLU A 146 12.90 -7.57 10.90
CA GLU A 146 14.12 -6.91 11.39
C GLU A 146 14.40 -5.63 10.60
N ARG A 147 14.43 -5.73 9.27
CA ARG A 147 14.68 -4.57 8.40
C ARG A 147 13.61 -3.50 8.48
N ILE A 148 12.35 -3.90 8.67
CA ILE A 148 11.23 -2.96 8.83
C ILE A 148 11.31 -2.28 10.20
N ALA A 149 11.63 -3.05 11.25
CA ALA A 149 11.69 -2.57 12.63
C ALA A 149 12.86 -1.62 12.88
N GLU A 150 14.00 -1.84 12.22
CA GLU A 150 15.17 -0.94 12.27
C GLU A 150 14.90 0.44 11.66
N ARG A 151 14.00 0.51 10.68
CA ARG A 151 13.82 1.73 9.88
C ARG A 151 12.58 2.53 10.26
N LEU A 152 11.51 1.87 10.70
CA LEU A 152 10.27 2.53 11.12
C LEU A 152 10.44 3.25 12.46
N THR A 153 9.79 4.41 12.59
CA THR A 153 9.71 5.08 13.89
C THR A 153 8.92 4.23 14.90
N PRO A 154 9.14 4.39 16.22
CA PRO A 154 8.36 3.68 17.24
C PRO A 154 6.84 3.86 17.09
N GLU A 155 6.38 5.05 16.67
CA GLU A 155 4.98 5.38 16.45
C GLU A 155 4.40 4.61 15.26
N GLU A 156 5.14 4.54 14.15
CA GLU A 156 4.74 3.79 12.97
C GLU A 156 4.69 2.28 13.25
N ARG A 157 5.68 1.75 13.99
CA ARG A 157 5.70 0.34 14.42
C ARG A 157 4.47 -0.01 15.25
N ARG A 158 4.06 0.87 16.18
CA ARG A 158 2.85 0.70 16.99
C ARG A 158 1.58 0.78 16.14
N ARG A 159 1.50 1.77 15.25
CA ARG A 159 0.33 1.97 14.37
C ARG A 159 0.10 0.78 13.45
N GLU A 160 1.16 0.24 12.86
CA GLU A 160 1.10 -0.89 11.92
C GLU A 160 1.12 -2.26 12.62
N ARG A 161 1.29 -2.28 13.96
CA ARG A 161 1.34 -3.48 14.80
C ARG A 161 2.36 -4.51 14.31
N VAL A 162 3.54 -4.04 13.89
CA VAL A 162 4.57 -4.84 13.22
C VAL A 162 4.95 -6.10 14.01
N HIS A 163 5.21 -5.97 15.32
CA HIS A 163 5.53 -7.12 16.18
C HIS A 163 4.38 -8.11 16.31
N ALA A 164 3.16 -7.63 16.58
CA ALA A 164 2.00 -8.51 16.72
C ALA A 164 1.66 -9.27 15.43
N ARG A 165 2.08 -8.76 14.26
CA ARG A 165 1.94 -9.47 12.98
C ARG A 165 2.99 -10.57 12.83
N LEU A 166 4.24 -10.30 13.20
CA LEU A 166 5.27 -11.34 13.21
C LEU A 166 4.86 -12.48 14.15
N ASP A 167 4.44 -12.16 15.38
CA ASP A 167 3.94 -13.16 16.35
C ASP A 167 2.78 -13.97 15.75
N ALA A 168 1.86 -13.34 15.01
CA ALA A 168 0.74 -14.03 14.39
C ALA A 168 1.18 -14.96 13.24
N ILE A 169 2.19 -14.57 12.46
CA ILE A 169 2.78 -15.38 11.39
C ILE A 169 3.45 -16.61 12.01
N GLU A 170 4.36 -16.40 12.98
CA GLU A 170 5.08 -17.47 13.68
C GLU A 170 4.12 -18.51 14.25
N ARG A 171 3.14 -18.08 15.05
CA ARG A 171 2.22 -19.02 15.71
C ARG A 171 1.40 -19.84 14.72
N ARG A 172 1.07 -19.30 13.54
CA ARG A 172 0.37 -20.07 12.50
C ARG A 172 1.31 -21.03 11.79
N LEU A 173 2.53 -20.60 11.51
CA LEU A 173 3.55 -21.44 10.89
C LEU A 173 4.03 -22.57 11.82
N ASP A 174 4.13 -22.34 13.13
CA ASP A 174 4.45 -23.38 14.11
C ASP A 174 3.42 -24.52 14.10
N VAL A 175 2.13 -24.18 14.04
CA VAL A 175 1.06 -25.17 13.94
C VAL A 175 1.06 -25.84 12.56
N ALA A 176 1.34 -25.09 11.49
CA ALA A 176 1.46 -25.65 10.16
C ALA A 176 2.61 -26.68 10.07
N ALA A 177 3.79 -26.34 10.61
CA ALA A 177 4.94 -27.25 10.70
C ALA A 177 4.60 -28.50 11.51
N LEU A 178 3.91 -28.35 12.65
CA LEU A 178 3.46 -29.50 13.45
C LEU A 178 2.56 -30.45 12.66
N VAL A 179 1.72 -29.93 11.76
CA VAL A 179 0.89 -30.75 10.87
C VAL A 179 1.71 -31.40 9.77
N GLU A 180 2.64 -30.66 9.16
CA GLU A 180 3.56 -31.16 8.12
C GLU A 180 4.44 -32.32 8.64
N ASP A 181 4.89 -32.23 9.90
CA ASP A 181 5.65 -33.27 10.60
C ASP A 181 4.81 -34.50 11.03
N GLY A 182 3.51 -34.54 10.69
CA GLY A 182 2.62 -35.66 11.03
C GLY A 182 2.14 -35.64 12.49
N GLY A 183 2.04 -34.45 13.11
CA GLY A 183 1.54 -34.29 14.47
C GLY A 183 0.13 -34.86 14.68
N THR A 184 -0.09 -35.50 15.83
CA THR A 184 -1.41 -36.05 16.17
C THR A 184 -2.43 -34.94 16.36
N ARG A 185 -3.71 -35.24 16.06
CA ARG A 185 -4.82 -34.28 16.23
C ARG A 185 -4.85 -33.64 17.62
N SER A 186 -4.61 -34.40 18.68
CA SER A 186 -4.58 -33.87 20.05
C SER A 186 -3.50 -32.80 20.23
N LYS A 187 -2.28 -33.03 19.72
CA LYS A 187 -1.19 -32.05 19.77
C LYS A 187 -1.54 -30.79 18.96
N VAL A 188 -2.13 -30.95 17.77
CA VAL A 188 -2.56 -29.82 16.93
C VAL A 188 -3.64 -28.99 17.63
N VAL A 189 -4.63 -29.63 18.26
CA VAL A 189 -5.65 -28.92 19.05
C VAL A 189 -5.04 -28.16 20.22
N THR A 190 -4.11 -28.76 20.95
CA THR A 190 -3.39 -28.08 22.04
C THR A 190 -2.62 -26.88 21.52
N ALA A 191 -1.90 -27.02 20.40
CA ALA A 191 -1.14 -25.93 19.80
C ALA A 191 -2.04 -24.79 19.30
N LEU A 192 -3.14 -25.09 18.62
CA LEU A 192 -4.13 -24.10 18.19
C LEU A 192 -4.70 -23.32 19.38
N ASN A 193 -4.98 -24.00 20.49
CA ASN A 193 -5.48 -23.38 21.71
C ASN A 193 -4.42 -22.62 22.51
N GLY A 194 -3.14 -22.80 22.20
CA GLY A 194 -2.02 -22.17 22.91
C GLY A 194 -1.82 -20.68 22.58
N SER A 195 -2.39 -20.17 21.48
CA SER A 195 -2.26 -18.77 21.09
C SER A 195 -3.59 -18.15 20.67
N ARG A 196 -3.78 -16.86 20.99
CA ARG A 196 -4.96 -16.08 20.52
C ARG A 196 -5.03 -15.96 19.00
N HIS A 197 -3.89 -16.06 18.31
CA HIS A 197 -3.80 -15.90 16.85
C HIS A 197 -4.26 -17.16 16.10
N THR A 198 -4.22 -18.30 16.78
CA THR A 198 -4.60 -19.63 16.26
C THR A 198 -5.91 -20.16 16.89
N ARG A 199 -6.40 -19.54 17.96
CA ARG A 199 -7.71 -19.85 18.56
C ARG A 199 -8.83 -19.15 17.78
N MET A 200 -9.07 -19.59 16.55
CA MET A 200 -10.15 -19.08 15.71
C MET A 200 -11.09 -20.22 15.29
N ALA A 201 -12.40 -19.98 15.36
CA ALA A 201 -13.44 -20.94 14.96
C ALA A 201 -13.33 -21.42 13.50
N ARG A 202 -12.59 -20.71 12.64
CA ARG A 202 -12.29 -21.16 11.27
C ARG A 202 -11.32 -22.34 11.22
N TYR A 203 -10.35 -22.42 12.13
CA TYR A 203 -9.35 -23.47 12.14
C TYR A 203 -9.91 -24.76 12.77
N GLU A 204 -10.74 -24.61 13.79
CA GLU A 204 -11.43 -25.72 14.45
C GLU A 204 -12.27 -26.55 13.47
N ARG A 205 -12.89 -25.89 12.48
CA ARG A 205 -13.66 -26.55 11.41
C ARG A 205 -12.84 -27.49 10.54
N TYR A 206 -11.52 -27.30 10.46
CA TYR A 206 -10.61 -28.12 9.66
C TYR A 206 -9.84 -29.15 10.49
N LEU A 207 -10.16 -29.34 11.77
CA LEU A 207 -9.48 -30.32 12.63
C LEU A 207 -9.64 -31.78 12.18
N ASN A 208 -10.66 -32.07 11.37
CA ASN A 208 -10.87 -33.40 10.79
C ASN A 208 -10.08 -33.60 9.47
N ASP A 209 -9.54 -32.52 8.90
CA ASP A 209 -8.79 -32.50 7.65
C ASP A 209 -7.52 -31.67 7.85
N LEU A 210 -6.50 -32.31 8.43
CA LEU A 210 -5.25 -31.64 8.81
C LEU A 210 -4.52 -31.06 7.59
N THR A 211 -4.58 -31.70 6.42
CA THR A 211 -3.98 -31.20 5.18
C THR A 211 -4.61 -29.86 4.78
N ARG A 212 -5.94 -29.76 4.85
CA ARG A 212 -6.63 -28.49 4.60
C ARG A 212 -6.33 -27.45 5.67
N LEU A 213 -6.24 -27.84 6.95
CA LEU A 213 -5.84 -26.94 8.03
C LEU A 213 -4.45 -26.34 7.79
N HIS A 214 -3.48 -27.17 7.40
CA HIS A 214 -2.12 -26.75 7.04
C HIS A 214 -2.15 -25.69 5.93
N GLY A 215 -2.85 -25.96 4.81
CA GLY A 215 -2.96 -25.01 3.71
C GLY A 215 -3.58 -23.67 4.12
N VAL A 216 -4.61 -23.70 4.97
CA VAL A 216 -5.28 -22.49 5.46
C VAL A 216 -4.38 -21.68 6.41
N LEU A 217 -3.65 -22.35 7.32
CA LEU A 217 -2.72 -21.69 8.23
C LEU A 217 -1.56 -21.02 7.48
N ARG A 218 -0.99 -21.75 6.51
CA ARG A 218 0.07 -21.24 5.63
C ARG A 218 -0.40 -20.03 4.84
N HIS A 219 -1.57 -20.12 4.20
CA HIS A 219 -2.12 -19.01 3.43
C HIS A 219 -2.40 -17.77 4.30
N ASP A 220 -2.92 -17.94 5.51
CA ASP A 220 -3.14 -16.81 6.42
C ASP A 220 -1.82 -16.17 6.89
N ALA A 221 -0.79 -16.98 7.15
CA ALA A 221 0.54 -16.50 7.50
C ALA A 221 1.17 -15.70 6.35
N GLU A 222 1.06 -16.21 5.12
CA GLU A 222 1.48 -15.52 3.90
C GLU A 222 0.72 -14.20 3.71
N SER A 223 -0.59 -14.20 3.91
CA SER A 223 -1.42 -12.98 3.85
C SER A 223 -0.96 -11.94 4.88
N ASP A 224 -0.65 -12.34 6.11
CA ASP A 224 -0.13 -11.44 7.13
C ASP A 224 1.30 -10.94 6.81
N LEU A 225 2.12 -11.76 6.15
CA LEU A 225 3.42 -11.35 5.62
C LEU A 225 3.27 -10.29 4.51
N LEU A 226 2.36 -10.49 3.56
CA LEU A 226 2.04 -9.49 2.53
C LEU A 226 1.54 -8.18 3.14
N ARG A 227 0.77 -8.25 4.23
CA ARG A 227 0.33 -7.06 4.98
C ARG A 227 1.51 -6.37 5.69
N LEU A 228 2.46 -7.11 6.23
CA LEU A 228 3.70 -6.57 6.82
C LEU A 228 4.55 -5.88 5.75
N LEU A 229 4.68 -6.48 4.57
CA LEU A 229 5.34 -5.85 3.42
C LEU A 229 4.58 -4.60 2.94
N ALA A 230 3.25 -4.63 2.96
CA ALA A 230 2.43 -3.48 2.61
C ALA A 230 2.64 -2.29 3.55
N SER A 231 2.84 -2.51 4.86
CA SER A 231 3.17 -1.41 5.78
C SER A 231 4.54 -0.83 5.45
N ALA A 232 5.53 -1.66 5.13
CA ALA A 232 6.84 -1.21 4.66
C ALA A 232 6.78 -0.42 3.35
N TYR A 233 5.91 -0.81 2.42
CA TYR A 233 5.69 -0.08 1.18
C TYR A 233 5.11 1.32 1.44
N ARG A 234 4.11 1.41 2.33
CA ARG A 234 3.45 2.69 2.68
C ARG A 234 4.35 3.67 3.42
N SER A 235 5.32 3.19 4.19
CA SER A 235 6.38 4.01 4.79
C SER A 235 7.52 4.34 3.83
N GLY A 236 7.48 3.85 2.58
CA GLY A 236 8.39 4.24 1.51
C GLY A 236 9.59 3.31 1.30
N TYR A 237 9.64 2.14 1.93
CA TYR A 237 10.76 1.20 1.82
C TYR A 237 10.71 0.31 0.57
N ARG A 238 10.68 0.94 -0.61
CA ARG A 238 10.61 0.21 -1.89
C ARG A 238 11.88 -0.57 -2.25
N SER A 239 13.02 -0.16 -1.69
CA SER A 239 14.33 -0.79 -1.92
C SER A 239 14.61 -1.96 -0.98
N LEU A 240 13.61 -2.47 -0.26
CA LEU A 240 13.75 -3.65 0.59
C LEU A 240 14.25 -4.83 -0.27
N PRO A 241 15.43 -5.41 0.02
CA PRO A 241 15.95 -6.53 -0.75
C PRO A 241 15.04 -7.74 -0.61
N MET A 242 14.84 -8.47 -1.72
CA MET A 242 14.11 -9.74 -1.71
C MET A 242 14.86 -10.73 -0.83
N TYR A 243 14.12 -11.46 0.02
CA TYR A 243 14.67 -12.63 0.68
C TYR A 243 14.87 -13.73 -0.35
N SER A 244 16.06 -14.31 -0.39
CA SER A 244 16.37 -15.49 -1.18
C SER A 244 16.91 -16.51 -0.19
N PRO A 245 16.26 -17.69 -0.04
CA PRO A 245 16.83 -18.76 0.76
C PRO A 245 18.22 -19.07 0.18
N SER A 246 19.23 -19.16 1.05
CA SER A 246 20.54 -19.64 0.61
C SER A 246 20.31 -21.01 -0.01
N ALA A 247 20.61 -21.17 -1.31
CA ALA A 247 20.55 -22.48 -1.96
C ALA A 247 21.31 -23.47 -1.06
N PRO A 248 20.78 -24.69 -0.82
CA PRO A 248 21.50 -25.67 -0.04
C PRO A 248 22.88 -25.79 -0.68
N VAL A 249 23.91 -25.48 0.11
CA VAL A 249 25.29 -25.72 -0.29
C VAL A 249 25.33 -27.20 -0.59
N ARG A 250 25.31 -27.56 -1.89
CA ARG A 250 25.66 -28.91 -2.32
C ARG A 250 27.07 -29.09 -1.82
N GLU A 251 27.19 -29.79 -0.70
CA GLU A 251 28.43 -30.31 -0.15
C GLU A 251 28.93 -31.40 -1.12
N ASN A 252 29.28 -30.98 -2.33
CA ASN A 252 29.86 -31.83 -3.36
C ASN A 252 31.33 -32.01 -2.98
N GLY A 253 31.57 -33.05 -2.20
CA GLY A 253 32.76 -33.90 -2.30
C GLY A 253 34.11 -33.19 -2.35
N VAL A 254 34.57 -32.64 -1.23
CA VAL A 254 36.01 -32.45 -1.01
C VAL A 254 36.58 -33.75 -0.45
N GLY A 255 36.96 -34.62 -1.39
CA GLY A 255 38.19 -35.42 -1.33
C GLY A 255 38.48 -36.21 -0.05
N ARG A 256 37.90 -37.41 0.05
CA ARG A 256 38.62 -38.58 0.55
C ARG A 256 39.84 -38.82 -0.36
N ALA A 257 40.96 -38.15 -0.07
CA ALA A 257 42.26 -38.40 -0.69
C ALA A 257 43.37 -38.23 0.36
N ARG A 258 43.35 -39.08 1.39
CA ARG A 258 44.53 -39.39 2.21
C ARG A 258 44.47 -40.86 2.64
N GLN A 259 44.66 -41.74 1.65
CA GLN A 259 45.16 -43.09 1.82
C GLN A 259 45.91 -43.44 0.54
N ALA A 260 47.17 -43.02 0.47
CA ALA A 260 48.25 -43.62 -0.34
C ALA A 260 49.47 -42.69 -0.26
N ARG A 261 50.26 -42.83 0.80
CA ARG A 261 51.73 -42.91 0.81
C ARG A 261 52.23 -42.87 2.24
#